data_AF-A0A7S0F7Z0-F1
#
_entry.id   AF-A0A7S0F7Z0-F1
#
_cell.length_a   1.000
_cell.length_b   1.000
_cell.length_c   1.000
_cell.angle_alpha   90.00
_cell.angle_beta   90.00
_cell.angle_gamma   90.00
#
_symmetry.space_group_name_H-M   'P 1'
#
loop_
_entity.id
_entity.type
_entity.pdbx_description
1 polymer ?
#
loop_
_entity_poly.entity_id
_entity_poly.type
_entity_poly.pdbx_seq_one_letter_code
_entity_poly.pdbx_strand_id
1 'polypeptide(L)'
;LFLLPARSAPPPPGPPTAVQVAANPSTLTMGGMPDGRMPQACQAPPGAGSGTAGPAAGAELSGFRKVELNGRYMIRPHVQLHGRPTYWQTTELYFAYWVGNLQRWSICGGESYNDVVQGASLGWAFQMELADFAQSTRWLERNGEEWPIAHVSAVALQHAPAPPPQHVQVHPPSWLAPLPVVAVPPPPAPQAPGVRGLDVPLERRLRTGSRSSGVSWSDRCAGGATAASGDGRREHEGNRAWEEQRNVRARTDQGPSCAGASA
;
A
#
# COMPACT_ATOMS: atom_id res chain seq x y z
N LEU A 1 -37.40 -2.50 62.20
CA LEU A 1 -37.66 -1.62 61.04
C LEU A 1 -36.69 -0.45 61.11
N PHE A 2 -35.59 -0.51 60.35
CA PHE A 2 -34.66 0.62 60.20
C PHE A 2 -34.99 1.34 58.88
N LEU A 3 -35.45 2.58 58.98
CA LEU A 3 -35.68 3.47 57.85
C LEU A 3 -34.32 3.99 57.38
N LEU A 4 -33.88 3.57 56.20
CA LEU A 4 -32.69 4.15 55.55
C LEU A 4 -33.05 5.52 54.96
N PRO A 5 -32.16 6.52 55.06
CA PRO A 5 -32.40 7.85 54.52
C PRO A 5 -32.38 7.83 52.99
N ALA A 6 -33.32 8.55 52.39
CA ALA A 6 -33.44 8.73 50.95
C ALA A 6 -32.15 9.37 50.39
N ARG A 7 -31.48 8.66 49.48
CA ARG A 7 -30.33 9.20 48.74
C ARG A 7 -30.85 10.25 47.77
N SER A 8 -30.36 11.48 47.96
CA SER A 8 -30.64 12.60 47.06
C SER A 8 -30.12 12.29 45.66
N ALA A 9 -30.93 12.54 44.64
CA ALA A 9 -30.59 12.29 43.25
C ALA A 9 -29.38 13.16 42.82
N PRO A 10 -28.46 12.63 42.00
CA PRO A 10 -27.35 13.43 41.48
C PRO A 10 -27.89 14.56 40.60
N PRO A 11 -27.25 15.75 40.62
CA PRO A 11 -27.66 16.86 39.77
C PRO A 11 -27.49 16.50 38.28
N PRO A 12 -28.34 17.07 37.40
CA PRO A 12 -28.22 16.85 35.97
C PRO A 12 -26.88 17.38 35.43
N PRO A 13 -26.30 16.76 34.39
CA PRO A 13 -25.08 17.24 33.77
C PRO A 13 -25.33 18.65 33.20
N GLY A 14 -24.43 19.57 33.53
CA GLY A 14 -24.47 20.94 33.02
C GLY A 14 -24.31 20.99 31.49
N PRO A 15 -24.77 22.08 30.84
CA PRO A 15 -24.58 22.27 29.41
C PRO A 15 -23.08 22.28 29.07
N PRO A 16 -22.68 21.77 27.89
CA PRO A 16 -21.28 21.80 27.48
C PRO A 16 -20.82 23.25 27.36
N THR A 17 -19.86 23.63 28.19
CA THR A 17 -19.14 24.89 28.04
C THR A 17 -18.44 24.87 26.69
N ALA A 18 -18.90 25.72 25.78
CA ALA A 18 -18.23 25.95 24.50
C ALA A 18 -16.84 26.53 24.80
N VAL A 19 -15.83 25.67 24.77
CA VAL A 19 -14.43 26.09 24.76
C VAL A 19 -14.21 26.80 23.43
N GLN A 20 -14.18 28.13 23.45
CA GLN A 20 -13.64 28.89 22.34
C GLN A 20 -12.16 28.53 22.23
N VAL A 21 -11.85 27.65 21.28
CA VAL A 21 -10.48 27.45 20.80
C VAL A 21 -10.13 28.73 20.08
N ALA A 22 -9.43 29.63 20.79
CA ALA A 22 -8.73 30.72 20.17
C ALA A 22 -7.81 30.11 19.10
N ALA A 23 -8.12 30.38 17.83
CA ALA A 23 -7.20 30.16 16.74
C ALA A 23 -5.97 31.03 17.04
N ASN A 24 -4.92 30.38 17.54
CA ASN A 24 -3.61 30.97 17.66
C ASN A 24 -2.90 30.66 16.34
N PRO A 25 -2.79 31.60 15.38
CA PRO A 25 -1.88 31.44 14.27
C PRO A 25 -0.47 31.63 14.82
N SER A 26 0.09 30.59 15.41
CA SER A 26 1.54 30.50 15.58
C SER A 26 2.14 30.31 14.20
N THR A 27 2.24 31.42 13.48
CA THR A 27 3.17 31.60 12.38
C THR A 27 4.56 31.38 12.97
N LEU A 28 5.04 30.15 12.87
CA LEU A 28 6.44 29.82 13.06
C LEU A 28 7.18 30.49 11.89
N THR A 29 7.66 31.71 12.16
CA THR A 29 8.62 32.40 11.32
C THR A 29 9.87 31.55 11.23
N MET A 30 9.94 30.72 10.20
CA MET A 30 11.19 30.11 9.73
C MET A 30 12.14 31.25 9.38
N GLY A 31 13.23 31.38 10.13
CA GLY A 31 14.36 32.21 9.76
C GLY A 31 14.78 31.85 8.33
N GLY A 32 14.98 32.88 7.51
CA GLY A 32 15.31 32.74 6.10
C GLY A 32 16.49 31.79 5.89
N MET A 33 16.25 30.72 5.14
CA MET A 33 17.30 30.04 4.40
C MET A 33 17.60 30.88 3.16
N PRO A 34 18.80 31.48 3.02
CA PRO A 34 19.25 31.93 1.72
C PRO A 34 19.53 30.68 0.85
N ASP A 35 19.19 30.79 -0.43
CA ASP A 35 19.40 29.83 -1.51
C ASP A 35 18.42 28.65 -1.59
N GLY A 36 17.39 28.87 -2.43
CA GLY A 36 16.43 27.89 -2.91
C GLY A 36 17.03 26.76 -3.74
N ARG A 37 17.75 25.87 -3.07
CA ARG A 37 18.01 24.50 -3.53
C ARG A 37 17.10 23.56 -2.76
N MET A 38 15.99 23.14 -3.38
CA MET A 38 15.32 21.93 -2.93
C MET A 38 16.38 20.82 -2.90
N PRO A 39 16.55 20.08 -1.78
CA PRO A 39 17.39 18.90 -1.80
C PRO A 39 16.83 17.96 -2.87
N GLN A 40 17.66 17.66 -3.87
CA GLN A 40 17.36 16.67 -4.89
C GLN A 40 16.78 15.44 -4.20
N ALA A 41 15.71 14.89 -4.80
CA ALA A 41 15.18 13.57 -4.47
C ALA A 41 16.34 12.65 -4.12
N CYS A 42 16.31 12.08 -2.90
CA CYS A 42 17.35 11.23 -2.37
C CYS A 42 17.75 10.20 -3.43
N GLN A 43 18.84 10.48 -4.15
CA GLN A 43 19.47 9.51 -5.01
C GLN A 43 19.87 8.38 -4.06
N ALA A 44 19.37 7.18 -4.34
CA ALA A 44 19.75 6.00 -3.59
C ALA A 44 21.28 6.00 -3.45
N PRO A 45 21.84 5.86 -2.24
CA PRO A 45 23.28 5.97 -2.03
C PRO A 45 24.01 5.02 -2.98
N PRO A 46 24.90 5.52 -3.84
CA PRO A 46 25.64 4.68 -4.77
C PRO A 46 26.76 3.98 -4.00
N GLY A 47 26.61 2.66 -3.83
CA GLY A 47 27.75 1.77 -3.59
C GLY A 47 28.19 1.61 -2.13
N ALA A 48 27.69 0.56 -1.49
CA ALA A 48 28.48 -0.23 -0.55
C ALA A 48 28.53 -1.66 -1.09
N GLY A 49 29.64 -2.00 -1.74
CA GLY A 49 29.91 -3.33 -2.26
C GLY A 49 30.05 -4.34 -1.12
N SER A 50 28.98 -5.08 -0.86
CA SER A 50 28.99 -6.35 -0.13
C SER A 50 28.24 -7.32 -1.01
N GLY A 51 28.87 -8.43 -1.39
CA GLY A 51 28.40 -9.43 -2.36
C GLY A 51 26.88 -9.49 -2.43
N THR A 52 26.34 -8.90 -3.50
CA THR A 52 24.99 -8.33 -3.55
C THR A 52 23.94 -9.42 -3.63
N ALA A 53 23.65 -10.07 -2.50
CA ALA A 53 22.38 -10.76 -2.35
C ALA A 53 21.31 -9.68 -2.59
N GLY A 54 20.62 -9.79 -3.73
CA GLY A 54 19.58 -8.83 -4.10
C GLY A 54 18.55 -8.69 -2.97
N PRO A 55 17.75 -7.61 -2.98
CA PRO A 55 16.69 -7.43 -1.98
C PRO A 55 15.88 -8.72 -1.88
N ALA A 56 15.64 -9.18 -0.65
CA ALA A 56 14.91 -10.42 -0.41
C ALA A 56 13.59 -10.41 -1.18
N ALA A 57 13.23 -11.57 -1.75
CA ALA A 57 11.98 -11.77 -2.49
C ALA A 57 10.73 -11.41 -1.70
N GLY A 58 10.86 -11.48 -0.38
CA GLY A 58 9.83 -11.24 0.58
C GLY A 58 10.37 -11.41 1.99
N ALA A 59 9.48 -11.29 2.94
CA ALA A 59 9.73 -11.62 4.33
C ALA A 59 8.48 -12.28 4.91
N GLU A 60 8.67 -13.27 5.77
CA GLU A 60 7.62 -13.77 6.65
C GLU A 60 7.77 -13.11 8.01
N LEU A 61 6.75 -12.36 8.44
CA LEU A 61 6.74 -11.63 9.69
C LEU A 61 5.90 -12.37 10.73
N SER A 62 6.39 -12.40 11.96
CA SER A 62 5.68 -12.94 13.12
C SER A 62 6.00 -12.13 14.38
N GLY A 63 5.06 -12.02 15.33
CA GLY A 63 5.27 -11.34 16.61
C GLY A 63 4.47 -10.04 16.81
N PHE A 64 3.70 -9.60 15.81
CA PHE A 64 2.69 -8.55 16.01
C PHE A 64 1.51 -9.07 16.83
N ARG A 65 0.93 -8.21 17.68
CA ARG A 65 -0.28 -8.53 18.46
C ARG A 65 -1.51 -8.63 17.58
N LYS A 66 -1.62 -7.74 16.59
CA LYS A 66 -2.62 -7.74 15.53
C LYS A 66 -2.27 -8.85 14.56
N VAL A 67 -2.99 -9.96 14.68
CA VAL A 67 -2.68 -11.23 14.00
C VAL A 67 -2.62 -11.07 12.49
N GLU A 68 -3.39 -10.14 11.93
CA GLU A 68 -3.49 -9.87 10.50
C GLU A 68 -2.25 -9.21 9.91
N LEU A 69 -1.41 -8.57 10.73
CA LEU A 69 -0.13 -8.00 10.30
C LEU A 69 0.95 -9.08 10.13
N ASN A 70 0.78 -10.24 10.76
CA ASN A 70 1.69 -11.36 10.63
C ASN A 70 1.47 -12.09 9.29
N GLY A 71 2.48 -12.80 8.82
CA GLY A 71 2.43 -13.65 7.64
C GLY A 71 3.42 -13.24 6.57
N ARG A 72 3.19 -13.77 5.37
CA ARG A 72 4.11 -13.68 4.24
C ARG A 72 3.86 -12.44 3.40
N TYR A 73 4.90 -11.62 3.26
CA TYR A 73 4.94 -10.44 2.41
C TYR A 73 5.89 -10.67 1.24
N MET A 74 5.42 -10.44 0.02
CA MET A 74 6.17 -10.62 -1.22
C MET A 74 6.45 -9.27 -1.88
N ILE A 75 7.65 -9.11 -2.44
CA ILE A 75 8.04 -7.87 -3.11
C ILE A 75 7.23 -7.65 -4.40
N ARG A 76 6.77 -6.42 -4.63
CA ARG A 76 6.18 -5.96 -5.89
C ARG A 76 7.08 -4.91 -6.54
N PRO A 77 8.04 -5.31 -7.40
CA PRO A 77 9.03 -4.38 -7.95
C PRO A 77 8.44 -3.30 -8.86
N HIS A 78 7.25 -3.55 -9.41
CA HIS A 78 6.52 -2.61 -10.27
C HIS A 78 5.70 -1.57 -9.49
N VAL A 79 5.46 -1.80 -8.19
CA VAL A 79 4.78 -0.83 -7.31
C VAL A 79 5.82 -0.19 -6.41
N GLN A 80 6.20 1.03 -6.74
CA GLN A 80 7.21 1.79 -6.00
C GLN A 80 6.59 2.97 -5.27
N LEU A 81 6.91 3.10 -3.99
CA LEU A 81 6.53 4.24 -3.16
C LEU A 81 7.80 4.84 -2.57
N HIS A 82 7.95 6.16 -2.71
CA HIS A 82 9.14 6.90 -2.28
C HIS A 82 10.47 6.29 -2.78
N GLY A 83 10.49 5.80 -4.02
CA GLY A 83 11.69 5.27 -4.67
C GLY A 83 12.10 3.87 -4.23
N ARG A 84 11.27 3.15 -3.46
CA ARG A 84 11.50 1.75 -3.08
C ARG A 84 10.34 0.85 -3.48
N PRO A 85 10.61 -0.43 -3.82
CA PRO A 85 9.55 -1.41 -4.06
C PRO A 85 8.75 -1.65 -2.78
N THR A 86 7.47 -1.94 -2.97
CA THR A 86 6.55 -2.28 -1.87
C THR A 86 6.54 -3.79 -1.62
N TYR A 87 6.14 -4.17 -0.40
CA TYR A 87 5.96 -5.58 -0.02
C TYR A 87 4.47 -5.80 0.29
N TRP A 88 3.87 -6.83 -0.29
CA TRP A 88 2.43 -7.09 -0.16
C TRP A 88 2.18 -8.42 0.49
N GLN A 89 1.27 -8.46 1.45
CA GLN A 89 0.78 -9.72 1.99
C GLN A 89 0.08 -10.52 0.88
N THR A 90 0.11 -11.86 0.94
CA THR A 90 -0.54 -12.72 -0.07
C THR A 90 -2.05 -12.44 -0.24
N THR A 91 -2.71 -11.96 0.81
CA THR A 91 -4.14 -11.59 0.81
C THR A 91 -4.41 -10.20 0.22
N GLU A 92 -3.37 -9.41 -0.02
CA GLU A 92 -3.43 -7.99 -0.44
C GLU A 92 -4.15 -7.05 0.53
N LEU A 93 -4.53 -7.52 1.72
CA LEU A 93 -5.19 -6.70 2.75
C LEU A 93 -4.21 -5.74 3.43
N TYR A 94 -2.93 -6.09 3.47
CA TYR A 94 -1.88 -5.27 4.05
C TYR A 94 -0.69 -5.18 3.11
N PHE A 95 -0.04 -4.03 3.11
CA PHE A 95 1.22 -3.82 2.41
C PHE A 95 2.18 -2.98 3.23
N ALA A 96 3.47 -3.22 3.02
CA ALA A 96 4.55 -2.46 3.59
C ALA A 96 5.21 -1.56 2.52
N TYR A 97 5.53 -0.34 2.92
CA TYR A 97 6.15 0.66 2.05
C TYR A 97 7.22 1.46 2.80
N TRP A 98 8.11 2.08 2.03
CA TRP A 98 9.16 2.92 2.56
C TRP A 98 8.66 4.35 2.76
N VAL A 99 8.78 4.87 3.98
CA VAL A 99 8.42 6.24 4.30
C VAL A 99 9.65 7.12 4.11
N GLY A 100 9.75 7.79 2.95
CA GLY A 100 11.00 8.41 2.47
C GLY A 100 11.60 9.47 3.39
N ASN A 101 10.78 10.35 3.97
CA ASN A 101 11.20 11.40 4.91
C ASN A 101 11.66 10.86 6.27
N LEU A 102 11.07 9.77 6.73
CA LEU A 102 11.38 9.15 8.02
C LEU A 102 12.42 8.02 7.91
N GLN A 103 12.77 7.62 6.68
CA GLN A 103 13.70 6.54 6.36
C GLN A 103 13.40 5.25 7.12
N ARG A 104 12.14 4.80 7.07
CA ARG A 104 11.70 3.57 7.76
C ARG A 104 10.62 2.84 6.97
N TRP A 105 10.49 1.55 7.22
CA TRP A 105 9.35 0.77 6.72
C TRP A 105 8.09 1.03 7.56
N SER A 106 6.94 1.07 6.90
CA SER A 106 5.61 1.10 7.52
C SER A 106 4.72 0.04 6.90
N ILE A 107 3.84 -0.58 7.70
CA ILE A 107 2.79 -1.50 7.23
C ILE A 107 1.45 -0.80 7.37
N CYS A 108 0.63 -0.79 6.32
CA CYS A 108 -0.71 -0.20 6.31
C CYS A 108 -1.72 -1.13 5.60
N GLY A 109 -3.01 -0.81 5.73
CA GLY A 109 -4.07 -1.53 5.03
C GLY A 109 -4.06 -1.24 3.53
N GLY A 110 -4.47 -2.22 2.72
CA GLY A 110 -4.55 -2.09 1.26
C GLY A 110 -5.49 -0.96 0.82
N GLU A 111 -6.52 -0.67 1.60
CA GLU A 111 -7.45 0.43 1.39
C GLU A 111 -6.78 1.82 1.44
N SER A 112 -5.71 1.96 2.23
CA SER A 112 -4.97 3.21 2.39
C SER A 112 -3.94 3.45 1.27
N TYR A 113 -3.84 2.55 0.29
CA TYR A 113 -2.84 2.64 -0.77
C TYR A 113 -2.91 3.97 -1.54
N ASN A 114 -4.11 4.41 -1.91
CA ASN A 114 -4.27 5.67 -2.65
C ASN A 114 -3.83 6.89 -1.83
N ASP A 115 -4.09 6.90 -0.53
CA ASP A 115 -3.68 8.00 0.36
C ASP A 115 -2.16 8.04 0.49
N VAL A 116 -1.51 6.87 0.61
CA VAL A 116 -0.05 6.77 0.66
C VAL A 116 0.58 7.23 -0.67
N VAL A 117 -0.01 6.90 -1.82
CA VAL A 117 0.42 7.42 -3.13
C VAL A 117 0.34 8.95 -3.18
N GLN A 118 -0.65 9.56 -2.52
CA GLN A 118 -0.78 11.01 -2.39
C GLN A 118 0.19 11.63 -1.37
N GLY A 119 1.04 10.82 -0.74
CA GLY A 119 2.05 11.26 0.22
C GLY A 119 1.60 11.19 1.68
N ALA A 120 0.44 10.62 1.98
CA ALA A 120 0.05 10.37 3.37
C ALA A 120 0.99 9.34 4.01
N SER A 121 1.38 9.58 5.25
CA SER A 121 2.24 8.67 6.02
C SER A 121 1.40 7.81 6.97
N LEU A 122 0.63 6.86 6.46
CA LEU A 122 -0.26 6.02 7.27
C LEU A 122 0.40 4.70 7.68
N GLY A 123 -0.04 4.10 8.78
CA GLY A 123 0.50 2.82 9.23
C GLY A 123 -0.22 2.21 10.42
N TRP A 124 -0.32 0.88 10.42
CA TRP A 124 -0.62 0.03 11.57
C TRP A 124 0.65 -0.35 12.33
N ALA A 125 1.79 -0.38 11.65
CA ALA A 125 3.08 -0.59 12.28
C ALA A 125 4.19 0.23 11.62
N PHE A 126 5.21 0.58 12.40
CA PHE A 126 6.40 1.30 11.95
C PHE A 126 7.67 0.60 12.43
N GLN A 127 8.61 0.41 11.53
CA GLN A 127 9.94 -0.07 11.89
C GLN A 127 10.68 1.02 12.68
N MET A 128 11.38 0.63 13.75
CA MET A 128 12.20 1.55 14.55
C MET A 128 13.64 1.66 14.06
N GLU A 129 14.11 0.64 13.34
CA GLU A 129 15.51 0.47 12.96
C GLU A 129 15.72 0.87 11.50
N LEU A 130 16.88 1.45 11.18
CA LEU A 130 17.29 1.69 9.80
C LEU A 130 17.87 0.39 9.22
N ALA A 131 17.01 -0.58 8.93
CA ALA A 131 17.37 -1.89 8.40
C ALA A 131 16.49 -2.25 7.20
N ASP A 132 16.94 -3.25 6.42
CA ASP A 132 16.09 -3.84 5.39
C ASP A 132 14.83 -4.45 6.00
N PHE A 133 13.73 -4.45 5.23
CA PHE A 133 12.42 -4.92 5.68
C PHE A 133 12.50 -6.31 6.30
N ALA A 134 13.24 -7.22 5.63
CA ALA A 134 13.41 -8.61 6.02
C ALA A 134 14.37 -8.85 7.20
N GLN A 135 15.06 -7.82 7.69
CA GLN A 135 16.04 -7.92 8.79
C GLN A 135 15.59 -7.17 10.06
N SER A 136 14.41 -6.56 10.01
CA SER A 136 13.90 -5.73 11.08
C SER A 136 13.40 -6.55 12.27
N THR A 137 13.78 -6.17 13.49
CA THR A 137 13.35 -6.89 14.71
C THR A 137 12.47 -6.07 15.63
N ARG A 138 12.61 -4.73 15.59
CA ARG A 138 11.84 -3.81 16.46
C ARG A 138 10.87 -2.97 15.65
N TRP A 139 9.60 -3.13 15.98
CA TRP A 139 8.49 -2.40 15.40
C TRP A 139 7.70 -1.68 16.48
N LEU A 140 7.05 -0.59 16.13
CA LEU A 140 5.95 -0.01 16.88
C LEU A 140 4.67 -0.45 16.22
N GLU A 141 3.73 -0.93 17.02
CA GLU A 141 2.44 -1.42 16.53
C GLU A 141 1.32 -0.58 17.14
N ARG A 142 0.36 -0.16 16.32
CA ARG A 142 -0.79 0.61 16.80
C ARG A 142 -1.73 -0.32 17.57
N ASN A 143 -1.94 -0.01 18.84
CA ASN A 143 -2.90 -0.69 19.71
C ASN A 143 -3.84 0.35 20.34
N GLY A 144 -4.92 0.68 19.62
CA GLY A 144 -5.80 1.80 19.99
C GLY A 144 -5.07 3.14 19.87
N GLU A 145 -4.87 3.80 21.02
CA GLU A 145 -4.14 5.08 21.13
C GLU A 145 -2.65 4.90 21.45
N GLU A 146 -2.24 3.68 21.79
CA GLU A 146 -0.86 3.37 22.16
C GLU A 146 -0.06 2.84 20.97
N TRP A 147 1.26 3.05 21.06
CA TRP A 147 2.25 2.51 20.12
C TRP A 147 3.29 1.67 20.87
N PRO A 148 2.90 0.52 21.47
CA PRO A 148 3.85 -0.36 22.13
C PRO A 148 4.90 -0.91 21.14
N ILE A 149 6.07 -1.24 21.69
CA ILE A 149 7.12 -1.95 20.96
C ILE A 149 6.68 -3.41 20.77
N ALA A 150 6.66 -3.85 19.52
CA ALA A 150 6.50 -5.24 19.11
C ALA A 150 7.87 -5.83 18.74
N HIS A 151 8.15 -7.02 19.28
CA HIS A 151 9.32 -7.81 18.92
C HIS A 151 8.94 -8.74 17.78
N VAL A 152 9.35 -8.39 16.56
CA VAL A 152 8.98 -9.09 15.34
C VAL A 152 10.15 -9.96 14.90
N SER A 153 9.88 -11.21 14.58
CA SER A 153 10.79 -12.07 13.86
C SER A 153 10.49 -11.95 12.38
N ALA A 154 11.49 -11.50 11.61
CA ALA A 154 11.43 -11.41 10.16
C ALA A 154 12.32 -12.50 9.54
N VAL A 155 11.71 -13.42 8.81
CA VAL A 155 12.45 -14.46 8.06
C VAL A 155 12.49 -14.05 6.60
N ALA A 156 13.68 -13.73 6.11
CA ALA A 156 13.88 -13.38 4.70
C ALA A 156 13.49 -14.57 3.81
N LEU A 157 12.56 -14.32 2.89
CA LEU A 157 12.18 -15.31 1.90
C LEU A 157 13.11 -15.15 0.71
N GLN A 158 13.83 -16.23 0.40
CA GLN A 158 14.62 -16.30 -0.81
C GLN A 158 13.68 -16.41 -2.00
N HIS A 159 14.07 -15.84 -3.15
CA HIS A 159 13.40 -16.23 -4.38
C HIS A 159 13.55 -17.74 -4.49
N ALA A 160 12.44 -18.43 -4.76
CA ALA A 160 12.56 -19.81 -5.21
C ALA A 160 13.58 -19.77 -6.35
N PRO A 161 14.63 -20.63 -6.31
CA PRO A 161 15.60 -20.67 -7.39
C PRO A 161 14.77 -20.79 -8.67
N ALA A 162 14.98 -19.86 -9.60
CA ALA A 162 14.28 -19.90 -10.87
C ALA A 162 14.37 -21.34 -11.36
N PRO A 163 13.25 -21.99 -11.74
CA PRO A 163 13.32 -23.35 -12.24
C PRO A 163 14.42 -23.35 -13.31
N PRO A 164 15.38 -24.30 -13.24
CA PRO A 164 16.48 -24.33 -14.19
C PRO A 164 15.86 -24.15 -15.57
N PRO A 165 16.40 -23.24 -16.41
CA PRO A 165 15.78 -22.87 -17.68
C PRO A 165 15.38 -24.17 -18.34
N GLN A 166 14.06 -24.45 -18.34
CA GLN A 166 13.60 -25.69 -18.92
C GLN A 166 14.04 -25.54 -20.35
N HIS A 167 14.94 -26.41 -20.79
CA HIS A 167 15.37 -26.43 -22.17
C HIS A 167 14.08 -26.65 -22.93
N VAL A 168 13.46 -25.55 -23.38
CA VAL A 168 12.19 -25.57 -24.07
C VAL A 168 12.52 -26.46 -25.24
N GLN A 169 12.04 -27.69 -25.18
CA GLN A 169 12.22 -28.62 -26.26
C GLN A 169 11.40 -27.97 -27.36
N VAL A 170 12.11 -27.24 -28.22
CA VAL A 170 11.53 -26.56 -29.35
C VAL A 170 11.05 -27.69 -30.24
N HIS A 171 9.84 -28.16 -29.97
CA HIS A 171 9.18 -29.05 -30.88
C HIS A 171 9.13 -28.26 -32.19
N PRO A 172 9.68 -28.81 -33.28
CA PRO A 172 9.56 -28.16 -34.56
C PRO A 172 8.07 -27.87 -34.77
N PRO A 173 7.73 -26.65 -35.17
CA PRO A 173 6.34 -26.29 -35.39
C PRO A 173 5.67 -27.35 -36.28
N SER A 174 4.49 -27.80 -35.89
CA SER A 174 3.73 -28.84 -36.60
C SER A 174 3.37 -28.47 -38.05
N TRP A 175 3.57 -27.21 -38.48
CA TRP A 175 3.45 -26.81 -39.88
C TRP A 175 4.61 -27.29 -40.78
N LEU A 176 5.69 -27.84 -40.21
CA LEU A 176 6.70 -28.61 -40.95
C LEU A 176 6.30 -30.09 -41.12
N ALA A 177 5.13 -30.52 -40.65
CA ALA A 177 4.62 -31.83 -41.00
C ALA A 177 4.39 -31.87 -42.53
N PRO A 178 4.88 -32.91 -43.23
CA PRO A 178 4.62 -33.06 -44.65
C PRO A 178 3.11 -33.01 -44.88
N LEU A 179 2.67 -32.04 -45.68
CA LEU A 179 1.26 -31.91 -46.05
C LEU A 179 0.81 -33.24 -46.64
N PRO A 180 -0.34 -33.80 -46.23
CA PRO A 180 -0.90 -34.96 -46.91
C PRO A 180 -1.09 -34.58 -48.38
N VAL A 181 -0.61 -35.43 -49.29
CA VAL A 181 -0.87 -35.28 -50.72
C VAL A 181 -2.37 -35.41 -50.92
N VAL A 182 -3.07 -34.28 -50.91
CA VAL A 182 -4.48 -34.22 -51.25
C VAL A 182 -4.55 -34.42 -52.75
N ALA A 183 -5.08 -35.56 -53.19
CA ALA A 183 -5.41 -35.81 -54.57
C ALA A 183 -6.33 -34.68 -55.06
N VAL A 184 -5.83 -33.85 -55.99
CA VAL A 184 -6.59 -32.75 -56.57
C VAL A 184 -7.78 -33.36 -57.32
N PRO A 185 -9.02 -33.09 -56.91
CA PRO A 185 -10.17 -33.54 -57.68
C PRO A 185 -10.19 -32.84 -59.05
N PRO A 186 -10.61 -33.53 -60.11
CA PRO A 186 -10.67 -32.96 -61.45
C PRO A 186 -11.59 -31.72 -61.47
N PRO A 187 -11.25 -30.70 -62.28
CA PRO A 187 -12.02 -29.47 -62.35
C PRO A 187 -13.46 -29.76 -62.80
N PRO A 188 -14.47 -29.13 -62.18
CA PRO A 188 -15.85 -29.26 -62.61
C PRO A 188 -16.03 -28.65 -64.00
N ALA A 189 -16.85 -29.31 -64.82
CA ALA A 189 -17.20 -28.87 -66.17
C ALA A 189 -17.82 -27.45 -66.16
N PRO A 190 -17.57 -26.64 -67.21
CA PRO A 190 -18.09 -25.28 -67.31
C PRO A 190 -19.62 -25.26 -67.30
N GLN A 191 -20.19 -24.60 -66.31
CA GLN A 191 -21.63 -24.36 -66.25
C GLN A 191 -22.02 -23.18 -67.15
N ALA A 192 -23.12 -23.34 -67.87
CA ALA A 192 -23.69 -22.36 -68.78
C ALA A 192 -24.21 -21.11 -68.04
N PRO A 193 -24.24 -19.94 -68.69
CA PRO A 193 -24.66 -18.67 -68.09
C PRO A 193 -26.17 -18.66 -67.78
N GLY A 194 -26.49 -18.77 -66.49
CA GLY A 194 -27.85 -18.64 -65.95
C GLY A 194 -28.22 -17.19 -65.62
N VAL A 195 -29.21 -16.70 -66.35
CA VAL A 195 -30.06 -15.51 -66.23
C VAL A 195 -30.07 -14.79 -64.86
N ARG A 196 -29.76 -13.49 -64.90
CA ARG A 196 -29.98 -12.52 -63.82
C ARG A 196 -31.47 -12.39 -63.51
N GLY A 197 -31.88 -12.82 -62.32
CA GLY A 197 -33.17 -12.50 -61.71
C GLY A 197 -32.98 -11.42 -60.64
N LEU A 198 -33.51 -10.24 -60.93
CA LEU A 198 -33.72 -9.14 -60.01
C LEU A 198 -34.77 -9.56 -58.97
N ASP A 199 -34.51 -9.34 -57.67
CA ASP A 199 -35.47 -8.74 -56.73
C ASP A 199 -34.86 -8.70 -55.31
N VAL A 200 -34.60 -7.50 -54.80
CA VAL A 200 -34.39 -7.26 -53.36
C VAL A 200 -35.27 -6.07 -52.98
N PRO A 201 -36.29 -6.27 -52.12
CA PRO A 201 -37.10 -5.17 -51.62
C PRO A 201 -36.38 -4.41 -50.51
N LEU A 202 -36.43 -3.09 -50.67
CA LEU A 202 -35.91 -2.07 -49.78
C LEU A 202 -36.85 -1.90 -48.56
N GLU A 203 -36.55 -2.55 -47.43
CA GLU A 203 -37.26 -2.27 -46.17
C GLU A 203 -36.36 -1.49 -45.20
N ARG A 204 -36.76 -0.22 -45.04
CA ARG A 204 -36.31 0.72 -44.01
C ARG A 204 -36.57 0.15 -42.62
N ARG A 205 -35.54 0.13 -41.75
CA ARG A 205 -35.75 0.34 -40.31
C ARG A 205 -34.76 1.35 -39.74
N LEU A 206 -35.28 2.56 -39.59
CA LEU A 206 -34.83 3.55 -38.61
C LEU A 206 -35.13 3.01 -37.21
N ARG A 207 -34.12 2.96 -36.33
CA ARG A 207 -34.21 3.04 -34.86
C ARG A 207 -32.79 3.32 -34.34
N THR A 208 -32.46 4.60 -34.15
CA THR A 208 -32.42 5.30 -32.86
C THR A 208 -31.44 4.72 -31.84
N GLY A 209 -30.44 5.54 -31.49
CA GLY A 209 -30.05 5.70 -30.09
C GLY A 209 -28.81 4.94 -29.64
N SER A 210 -27.65 5.39 -30.10
CA SER A 210 -26.38 5.17 -29.42
C SER A 210 -26.39 5.94 -28.09
N ARG A 211 -26.33 5.21 -26.97
CA ARG A 211 -25.93 5.74 -25.67
C ARG A 211 -25.04 4.71 -24.99
N SER A 212 -23.74 4.88 -25.21
CA SER A 212 -22.67 4.33 -24.40
C SER A 212 -22.81 4.84 -22.97
N SER A 213 -23.10 3.95 -22.03
CA SER A 213 -22.89 4.17 -20.60
C SER A 213 -22.10 2.97 -20.09
N GLY A 214 -20.82 3.21 -19.78
CA GLY A 214 -19.96 2.23 -19.13
C GLY A 214 -20.56 1.87 -17.78
N VAL A 215 -20.82 0.58 -17.57
CA VAL A 215 -21.24 0.08 -16.26
C VAL A 215 -19.98 -0.30 -15.51
N SER A 216 -19.70 0.57 -14.54
CA SER A 216 -18.79 0.45 -13.42
C SER A 216 -18.97 -0.88 -12.69
N TRP A 217 -17.86 -1.45 -12.23
CA TRP A 217 -17.81 -2.47 -11.19
C TRP A 217 -18.22 -1.86 -9.84
N SER A 218 -19.53 -1.70 -9.63
CA SER A 218 -20.09 -1.30 -8.34
C SER A 218 -21.54 -1.75 -8.28
N ASP A 219 -21.80 -3.02 -7.97
CA ASP A 219 -23.06 -3.47 -7.36
C ASP A 219 -23.03 -5.00 -7.13
N ARG A 220 -22.29 -5.41 -6.09
CA ARG A 220 -22.59 -6.66 -5.38
C ARG A 220 -21.99 -6.67 -3.98
N CYS A 221 -22.55 -5.86 -3.08
CA CYS A 221 -22.46 -6.02 -1.61
C CYS A 221 -23.60 -5.22 -0.93
N ALA A 222 -24.86 -5.56 -1.23
CA ALA A 222 -25.98 -5.14 -0.39
C ALA A 222 -26.21 -6.23 0.66
N GLY A 223 -25.50 -6.09 1.78
CA GLY A 223 -25.56 -7.00 2.91
C GLY A 223 -24.92 -6.36 4.14
N GLY A 224 -25.60 -5.36 4.72
CA GLY A 224 -25.46 -4.92 6.11
C GLY A 224 -24.04 -4.68 6.64
N ALA A 225 -23.41 -3.57 6.27
CA ALA A 225 -22.34 -2.98 7.07
C ALA A 225 -22.76 -1.56 7.45
N THR A 226 -23.09 -1.37 8.73
CA THR A 226 -23.23 -0.05 9.32
C THR A 226 -21.94 0.74 9.13
N ALA A 227 -22.03 1.85 8.41
CA ALA A 227 -20.92 2.73 8.11
C ALA A 227 -20.32 3.33 9.41
N ALA A 228 -19.10 2.90 9.74
CA ALA A 228 -18.20 3.64 10.62
C ALA A 228 -17.32 4.54 9.73
N SER A 229 -17.90 5.62 9.21
CA SER A 229 -17.15 6.71 8.58
C SER A 229 -16.73 7.68 9.69
N GLY A 230 -15.55 7.46 10.26
CA GLY A 230 -15.07 8.26 11.37
C GLY A 230 -13.71 7.83 11.91
N ASP A 231 -12.66 7.80 11.09
CA ASP A 231 -11.31 7.58 11.65
C ASP A 231 -10.15 8.31 10.94
N GLY A 232 -10.37 9.00 9.81
CA GLY A 232 -9.27 9.68 9.10
C GLY A 232 -8.58 10.83 9.88
N ARG A 233 -9.26 11.43 10.87
CA ARG A 233 -8.68 12.51 11.70
C ARG A 233 -7.74 11.99 12.81
N ARG A 234 -7.96 10.77 13.31
CA ARG A 234 -7.17 10.20 14.42
C ARG A 234 -5.81 9.66 13.96
N GLU A 235 -5.69 9.26 12.70
CA GLU A 235 -4.44 8.70 12.16
C GLU A 235 -3.33 9.76 12.07
N HIS A 236 -3.70 11.01 11.77
CA HIS A 236 -2.76 12.12 11.68
C HIS A 236 -2.19 12.53 13.07
N GLU A 237 -2.93 12.28 14.16
CA GLU A 237 -2.49 12.55 15.53
C GLU A 237 -1.49 11.50 16.03
N GLY A 238 -1.68 10.22 15.66
CA GLY A 238 -0.74 9.15 16.01
C GLY A 238 0.68 9.38 15.47
N ASN A 239 0.79 9.91 14.25
CA ASN A 239 2.08 10.29 13.66
C ASN A 239 2.78 11.42 14.43
N ARG A 240 2.01 12.41 14.89
CA ARG A 240 2.53 13.56 15.64
C ARG A 240 3.07 13.14 17.01
N ALA A 241 2.29 12.31 17.73
CA ALA A 241 2.69 11.79 19.05
C ALA A 241 3.99 10.99 18.97
N TRP A 242 4.19 10.23 17.89
CA TRP A 242 5.45 9.52 17.65
C TRP A 242 6.63 10.46 17.38
N GLU A 243 6.43 11.47 16.53
CA GLU A 243 7.50 12.43 16.18
C GLU A 243 7.97 13.22 17.41
N GLU A 244 7.06 13.53 18.32
CA GLU A 244 7.37 14.09 19.63
C GLU A 244 8.20 13.12 20.50
N GLN A 245 7.81 11.84 20.62
CA GLN A 245 8.59 10.85 21.38
C GLN A 245 10.00 10.64 20.82
N ARG A 246 10.16 10.64 19.49
CA ARG A 246 11.48 10.59 18.84
C ARG A 246 12.32 11.81 19.18
N ASN A 247 11.74 13.01 19.08
CA ASN A 247 12.42 14.25 19.41
C ASN A 247 12.79 14.34 20.90
N VAL A 248 12.04 13.68 21.78
CA VAL A 248 12.40 13.56 23.20
C VAL A 248 13.60 12.63 23.38
N ARG A 249 13.60 11.42 22.79
CA ARG A 249 14.75 10.50 22.88
C ARG A 249 16.03 11.07 22.28
N ALA A 250 15.94 11.70 21.11
CA ALA A 250 17.10 12.34 20.47
C ALA A 250 17.72 13.47 21.31
N ARG A 251 16.91 14.11 22.17
CA ARG A 251 17.39 15.11 23.14
C ARG A 251 18.00 14.47 24.38
N THR A 252 17.47 13.34 24.85
CA THR A 252 18.02 12.62 26.00
C THR A 252 19.36 11.94 25.69
N ASP A 253 19.55 11.45 24.46
CA ASP A 253 20.81 10.81 24.03
C ASP A 253 21.94 11.84 23.75
N GLN A 254 21.60 13.11 23.54
CA GLN A 254 22.57 14.20 23.62
C GLN A 254 22.80 14.54 25.09
N GLY A 255 23.60 13.70 25.77
CA GLY A 255 24.04 13.98 27.15
C GLY A 255 24.64 15.38 27.28
N PRO A 256 24.68 15.95 28.50
CA PRO A 256 25.20 17.30 28.73
C PRO A 256 26.60 17.41 28.14
N SER A 257 26.75 18.27 27.14
CA SER A 257 28.05 18.59 26.55
C SER A 257 28.98 19.01 27.69
N CYS A 258 30.02 18.20 27.95
CA CYS A 258 31.08 18.54 28.89
C CYS A 258 31.84 19.74 28.31
N ALA A 259 31.29 20.94 28.51
CA ALA A 259 32.01 22.18 28.30
C ALA A 259 33.15 22.19 29.32
N GLY A 260 34.37 21.99 28.82
CA GLY A 260 35.57 21.92 29.61
C GLY A 260 35.75 23.16 30.47
N ALA A 261 35.87 22.95 31.77
CA ALA A 261 36.53 23.88 32.65
C ALA A 261 38.04 23.76 32.35
N SER A 262 38.57 24.65 31.53
CA SER A 262 40.01 24.92 31.51
C SER A 262 40.33 25.85 32.67
N ALA A 263 41.17 25.34 33.58
CA ALA A 263 41.84 26.11 34.63
C ALA A 263 43.09 26.82 34.08
#